data_AF-A0A377I7K9-F1
#
_entry.id   AF-A0A377I7K9-F1
#
_cell.length_a   1.000
_cell.length_b   1.000
_cell.length_c   1.000
_cell.angle_alpha   90.00
_cell.angle_beta   90.00
_cell.angle_gamma   90.00
#
_symmetry.space_group_name_H-M   'P 1'
#
loop_
_entity.id
_entity.type
_entity.pdbx_description
1 polymer ?
#
loop_
_entity_poly.entity_id
_entity_poly.type
_entity_poly.pdbx_seq_one_letter_code
_entity_poly.pdbx_strand_id
1 'polypeptide(L)'
;MWTLFSFFADGFTHPPYMDIIKFTDKIEDLSQISNINLFIDKFTQVISNAFSFLEDNKYFAIVIGDVYKNSEVVPLGFYLMYSIRKHFKVKLKGIVVKNIEGNRGKLGKQDIWKYRALKSDYFLFKHEYIMVFKKLK
;
A
#
# COMPACT_ATOMS: atom_id res chain seq x y z
N MET A 1 -16.83 -12.66 -5.04
CA MET A 1 -18.02 -11.88 -4.68
C MET A 1 -17.56 -10.85 -3.63
N TRP A 2 -17.54 -9.58 -4.04
CA TRP A 2 -17.19 -8.35 -3.30
C TRP A 2 -15.72 -8.13 -2.87
N THR A 3 -14.96 -7.45 -3.75
CA THR A 3 -13.85 -6.58 -3.34
C THR A 3 -14.46 -5.40 -2.59
N LEU A 4 -14.53 -5.50 -1.27
CA LEU A 4 -15.06 -4.43 -0.43
C LEU A 4 -14.05 -3.28 -0.39
N PHE A 5 -14.20 -2.34 -1.32
CA PHE A 5 -13.88 -0.95 -1.06
C PHE A 5 -14.86 -0.46 0.01
N SER A 6 -14.39 -0.32 1.24
CA SER A 6 -15.14 0.43 2.24
C SER A 6 -14.78 1.90 2.10
N PHE A 7 -15.64 2.64 1.42
CA PHE A 7 -15.76 4.09 1.57
C PHE A 7 -16.66 4.33 2.78
N PHE A 8 -16.09 4.79 3.89
CA PHE A 8 -16.85 5.27 5.04
C PHE A 8 -16.24 6.57 5.52
N ALA A 9 -17.10 7.48 5.95
CA ALA A 9 -16.74 8.81 6.44
C ALA A 9 -15.76 8.83 7.63
N ASP A 10 -15.38 7.67 8.19
CA ASP A 10 -14.34 7.47 9.21
C ASP A 10 -13.77 6.03 9.15
N GLY A 11 -12.91 5.68 8.18
CA GLY A 11 -12.34 4.32 8.09
C GLY A 11 -11.09 4.14 7.23
N PHE A 12 -10.11 3.38 7.73
CA PHE A 12 -8.82 3.06 7.08
C PHE A 12 -9.02 2.12 5.89
N THR A 13 -8.37 2.40 4.74
CA THR A 13 -8.29 1.46 3.62
C THR A 13 -6.95 0.73 3.62
N HIS A 14 -7.00 -0.60 3.55
CA HIS A 14 -5.83 -1.44 3.27
C HIS A 14 -5.91 -1.86 1.81
N PRO A 15 -5.18 -1.20 0.88
CA PRO A 15 -5.13 -1.68 -0.49
C PRO A 15 -4.59 -3.10 -0.57
N PRO A 16 -5.00 -3.88 -1.59
CA PRO A 16 -4.42 -5.19 -1.85
C PRO A 16 -2.93 -5.03 -2.10
N TYR A 17 -2.14 -5.75 -1.31
CA TYR A 17 -0.68 -5.80 -1.40
C TYR A 17 -0.27 -6.10 -2.84
N MET A 18 0.70 -5.33 -3.35
CA MET A 18 1.44 -5.75 -4.54
C MET A 18 2.20 -7.03 -4.18
N ASP A 19 1.86 -8.14 -4.84
CA ASP A 19 2.69 -9.35 -5.00
C ASP A 19 3.15 -10.11 -3.72
N ILE A 20 2.38 -10.04 -2.62
CA ILE A 20 2.69 -10.82 -1.37
C ILE A 20 1.63 -11.88 -1.05
N ILE A 21 0.36 -11.64 -1.38
CA ILE A 21 -0.74 -12.59 -1.18
C ILE A 21 -1.60 -12.57 -2.43
N LYS A 22 -1.69 -13.70 -3.14
CA LYS A 22 -2.63 -13.88 -4.25
C LYS A 22 -4.03 -14.04 -3.67
N PHE A 23 -4.89 -13.05 -3.83
CA PHE A 23 -6.25 -13.11 -3.32
C PHE A 23 -7.20 -13.80 -4.29
N THR A 24 -6.91 -13.74 -5.59
CA THR A 24 -7.68 -14.43 -6.64
C THR A 24 -6.77 -14.89 -7.80
N ASP A 25 -7.26 -15.86 -8.58
CA ASP A 25 -6.60 -16.31 -9.83
C ASP A 25 -6.94 -15.43 -11.04
N LYS A 26 -7.57 -14.28 -10.84
CA LYS A 26 -7.98 -13.39 -11.94
C LYS A 26 -6.82 -12.51 -12.38
N ILE A 27 -6.61 -12.40 -13.69
CA ILE A 27 -5.59 -11.54 -14.32
C ILE A 27 -5.77 -10.06 -13.95
N GLU A 28 -6.98 -9.65 -13.59
CA GLU A 28 -7.28 -8.27 -13.17
C GLU A 28 -6.81 -7.94 -11.74
N ASP A 29 -6.35 -8.94 -10.99
CA ASP A 29 -5.91 -8.77 -9.60
C ASP A 29 -4.57 -8.00 -9.56
N LEU A 30 -4.58 -6.86 -8.89
CA LEU A 30 -3.40 -6.01 -8.71
C LEU A 30 -2.23 -6.76 -8.05
N SER A 31 -2.53 -7.80 -7.27
CA SER A 31 -1.51 -8.63 -6.63
C SER A 31 -0.70 -9.48 -7.62
N GLN A 32 -1.11 -9.61 -8.89
CA GLN A 32 -0.39 -10.36 -9.92
C GLN A 32 0.53 -9.48 -10.79
N ILE A 33 0.56 -8.16 -10.55
CA ILE A 33 1.33 -7.22 -11.37
C ILE A 33 2.76 -7.08 -10.83
N SER A 34 3.71 -7.65 -11.56
CA SER A 34 5.14 -7.55 -11.21
C SER A 34 5.80 -6.25 -11.70
N ASN A 35 5.21 -5.53 -12.65
CA ASN A 35 5.74 -4.27 -13.17
C ASN A 35 5.26 -3.08 -12.32
N ILE A 36 6.20 -2.35 -11.72
CA ILE A 36 5.93 -1.25 -10.79
C ILE A 36 5.13 -0.12 -11.45
N ASN A 37 5.48 0.28 -12.68
CA ASN A 37 4.80 1.36 -13.38
C ASN A 37 3.36 0.97 -13.72
N LEU A 38 3.16 -0.25 -14.25
CA LEU A 38 1.83 -0.77 -14.55
C LEU A 38 0.97 -0.85 -13.29
N PHE A 39 1.54 -1.26 -12.16
CA PHE A 39 0.81 -1.28 -10.90
C PHE A 39 0.41 0.13 -10.46
N ILE A 40 1.33 1.11 -10.51
CA ILE A 40 1.03 2.50 -10.15
C ILE A 40 -0.11 3.03 -11.02
N ASP A 41 -0.07 2.75 -12.33
CA ASP A 41 -1.12 3.18 -13.26
C ASP A 41 -2.47 2.56 -12.92
N LYS A 42 -2.52 1.24 -12.73
CA LYS A 42 -3.76 0.53 -12.37
C LYS A 42 -4.28 0.94 -10.99
N PHE A 43 -3.40 1.14 -10.02
CA PHE A 43 -3.76 1.64 -8.70
C PHE A 43 -4.34 3.06 -8.77
N THR A 44 -3.75 3.92 -9.61
CA THR A 44 -4.23 5.28 -9.82
C THR A 44 -5.63 5.27 -10.44
N GLN A 45 -5.90 4.36 -11.39
CA GLN A 45 -7.25 4.17 -11.96
C GLN A 45 -8.26 3.74 -10.89
N VAL A 46 -7.87 2.83 -10.01
CA VAL A 46 -8.71 2.39 -8.88
C VAL A 46 -9.03 3.57 -7.95
N ILE A 47 -8.04 4.38 -7.59
CA ILE A 47 -8.28 5.59 -6.78
C ILE A 47 -9.18 6.56 -7.52
N SER A 48 -9.03 6.72 -8.84
CA SER A 48 -9.90 7.61 -9.63
C SER A 48 -11.37 7.22 -9.54
N ASN A 49 -11.66 5.92 -9.62
CA ASN A 49 -13.03 5.41 -9.50
C ASN A 49 -13.64 5.68 -8.14
N ALA A 50 -12.83 5.66 -7.08
CA ALA A 50 -13.32 5.92 -5.72
C ALA A 50 -13.36 7.43 -5.40
N PHE A 51 -12.43 8.21 -5.95
CA PHE A 51 -12.27 9.64 -5.72
C PHE A 51 -13.44 10.47 -6.29
N SER A 52 -14.10 9.99 -7.36
CA SER A 52 -15.29 10.62 -7.92
C SER A 52 -16.46 10.65 -6.93
N PHE A 53 -16.57 9.64 -6.05
CA PHE A 53 -17.61 9.55 -5.02
C PHE A 53 -17.23 10.20 -3.69
N LEU A 54 -15.96 10.58 -3.50
CA LEU A 54 -15.52 11.28 -2.30
C LEU A 54 -16.03 12.72 -2.30
N GLU A 55 -16.74 13.16 -1.26
CA GLU A 55 -17.15 14.56 -1.14
C GLU A 55 -15.94 15.49 -0.95
N ASP A 56 -16.08 16.74 -1.37
CA ASP A 56 -15.04 17.75 -1.16
C ASP A 56 -14.75 17.96 0.32
N ASN A 57 -13.49 18.25 0.65
CA ASN A 57 -12.98 18.39 2.01
C ASN A 57 -13.01 17.13 2.88
N LYS A 58 -13.45 15.98 2.36
CA LYS A 58 -13.30 14.69 3.04
C LYS A 58 -11.90 14.12 2.87
N TYR A 59 -11.62 13.08 3.65
CA TYR A 59 -10.32 12.43 3.72
C TYR A 59 -10.40 11.02 3.16
N PHE A 60 -9.29 10.55 2.64
CA PHE A 60 -9.05 9.14 2.38
C PHE A 60 -7.62 8.79 2.78
N ALA A 61 -7.36 7.53 3.07
CA ALA A 61 -6.03 7.06 3.40
C ALA A 61 -5.70 5.78 2.64
N ILE A 62 -4.43 5.58 2.32
CA ILE A 62 -3.90 4.33 1.78
C ILE A 62 -2.90 3.73 2.77
N VAL A 63 -2.93 2.42 2.96
CA VAL A 63 -1.92 1.66 3.73
C VAL A 63 -1.01 0.92 2.75
N ILE A 64 0.27 1.24 2.67
CA ILE A 64 1.16 0.66 1.67
C ILE A 64 2.55 0.43 2.24
N GLY A 65 3.13 -0.74 1.94
CA GLY A 65 4.52 -1.06 2.23
C GLY A 65 5.42 -0.83 1.01
N ASP A 66 6.71 -0.67 1.26
CA ASP A 66 7.73 -0.72 0.22
C ASP A 66 7.95 -2.19 -0.21
N VAL A 67 8.50 -2.39 -1.41
CA VAL A 67 8.76 -3.73 -1.94
C VAL A 67 10.25 -3.92 -2.16
N TYR A 68 10.74 -5.14 -1.99
CA TYR A 68 12.13 -5.49 -2.26
C TYR A 68 12.20 -6.26 -3.57
N LYS A 69 12.88 -5.72 -4.56
CA LYS A 69 12.97 -6.31 -5.89
C LYS A 69 14.37 -6.09 -6.46
N ASN A 70 14.91 -7.10 -7.14
CA ASN A 70 16.24 -7.04 -7.76
C ASN A 70 17.36 -6.58 -6.79
N SER A 71 17.32 -7.09 -5.56
CA SER A 71 18.25 -6.72 -4.48
C SER A 71 18.22 -5.24 -4.07
N GLU A 72 17.09 -4.56 -4.28
CA GLU A 72 16.92 -3.16 -3.93
C GLU A 72 15.56 -2.91 -3.27
N VAL A 73 15.53 -1.97 -2.32
CA VAL A 73 14.28 -1.43 -1.76
C VAL A 73 13.67 -0.45 -2.77
N VAL A 74 12.47 -0.77 -3.23
CA VAL A 74 11.66 0.10 -4.07
C VAL A 74 10.67 0.86 -3.18
N PRO A 75 10.74 2.20 -3.14
CA PRO A 75 9.89 3.04 -2.28
C PRO A 75 8.47 3.19 -2.86
N LEU A 76 7.78 2.08 -3.05
CA LEU A 76 6.47 1.99 -3.73
C LEU A 76 5.43 2.92 -3.10
N GLY A 77 5.42 3.02 -1.76
CA GLY A 77 4.48 3.89 -1.06
C GLY A 77 4.62 5.34 -1.50
N PHE A 78 5.85 5.81 -1.66
CA PHE A 78 6.13 7.18 -2.10
C PHE A 78 5.85 7.39 -3.58
N TYR A 79 6.02 6.37 -4.43
CA TYR A 79 5.61 6.45 -5.83
C TYR A 79 4.09 6.60 -5.98
N LEU A 80 3.30 5.85 -5.22
CA LEU A 80 1.85 6.02 -5.17
C LEU A 80 1.46 7.38 -4.61
N MET A 81 2.10 7.84 -3.53
CA MET A 81 1.89 9.17 -2.98
C MET A 81 2.07 10.25 -4.05
N TYR A 82 3.16 10.17 -4.81
CA TYR A 82 3.46 11.12 -5.87
C TYR A 82 2.42 11.03 -7.00
N SER A 83 2.08 9.82 -7.45
CA SER A 83 1.05 9.62 -8.48
C SER A 83 -0.30 10.21 -8.06
N ILE A 84 -0.74 9.96 -6.83
CA ILE A 84 -2.00 10.48 -6.29
C ILE A 84 -1.99 12.01 -6.29
N ARG A 85 -0.90 12.64 -5.82
CA ARG A 85 -0.78 14.10 -5.79
C ARG A 85 -0.73 14.72 -7.19
N LYS A 86 -0.23 13.99 -8.17
CA LYS A 86 -0.15 14.43 -9.57
C LYS A 86 -1.51 14.38 -10.26
N HIS A 87 -2.32 13.34 -9.99
CA HIS A 87 -3.57 13.09 -10.72
C HIS A 87 -4.83 13.62 -10.02
N PHE A 88 -4.79 13.83 -8.70
CA PHE A 88 -5.95 14.24 -7.92
C PHE A 88 -5.73 15.57 -7.20
N LYS A 89 -6.79 16.37 -7.10
CA LYS A 89 -6.77 17.63 -6.36
C LYS A 89 -6.85 17.35 -4.85
N VAL A 90 -5.70 17.04 -4.26
CA VAL A 90 -5.59 16.60 -2.87
C VAL A 90 -4.47 17.33 -2.13
N LYS A 91 -4.56 17.33 -0.79
CA LYS A 91 -3.47 17.70 0.09
C LYS A 91 -3.08 16.50 0.95
N LEU A 92 -1.80 16.15 0.96
CA LEU A 92 -1.27 15.19 1.94
C LEU A 92 -1.33 15.82 3.33
N LYS A 93 -1.90 15.10 4.29
CA LYS A 93 -2.17 15.56 5.65
C LYS A 93 -1.34 14.86 6.71
N GLY A 94 -0.93 13.63 6.44
CA GLY A 94 -0.05 12.89 7.32
C GLY A 94 0.51 11.66 6.64
N ILE A 95 1.68 11.24 7.10
CA ILE A 95 2.25 9.94 6.83
C ILE A 95 2.48 9.30 8.21
N VAL A 96 1.76 8.22 8.49
CA VAL A 96 1.93 7.44 9.70
C VAL A 96 2.81 6.25 9.36
N VAL A 97 3.88 6.04 10.11
CA VAL A 97 4.72 4.84 9.97
C VAL A 97 4.25 3.83 11.00
N LYS A 98 3.54 2.80 10.55
CA LYS A 98 3.05 1.72 11.40
C LYS A 98 4.12 0.65 11.50
N ASN A 99 4.69 0.48 12.70
CA ASN A 99 5.57 -0.64 12.98
C ASN A 99 4.74 -1.94 12.98
N ILE A 100 5.17 -2.94 12.22
CA ILE A 100 4.56 -4.28 12.14
C ILE A 100 5.35 -5.34 12.93
N GLU A 101 6.43 -4.95 13.63
CA GLU A 101 7.11 -5.80 14.59
C GLU A 101 6.25 -6.10 15.83
N GLY A 102 6.34 -7.32 16.35
CA GLY A 102 5.75 -7.68 17.64
C GLY A 102 4.30 -8.19 17.63
N ASN A 103 3.70 -8.45 16.47
CA ASN A 103 2.39 -9.15 16.41
C ASN A 103 2.46 -10.49 17.19
N ARG A 104 1.49 -10.73 18.10
CA ARG A 104 1.47 -11.85 19.06
C ARG A 104 1.73 -13.24 18.44
N GLY A 105 1.41 -13.44 17.15
CA GLY A 105 1.68 -14.69 16.41
C GLY A 105 3.13 -14.91 15.95
N LYS A 106 4.05 -13.95 16.16
CA LYS A 106 5.47 -14.03 15.77
C LYS A 106 6.45 -13.89 16.95
N LEU A 107 5.97 -13.99 18.19
CA LEU A 107 6.84 -14.10 19.36
C LEU A 107 7.61 -15.44 19.29
N GLY A 108 8.95 -15.38 19.21
CA GLY A 108 9.84 -16.54 19.17
C GLY A 108 10.38 -16.97 17.80
N LYS A 109 9.90 -16.41 16.67
CA LYS A 109 10.42 -16.73 15.31
C LYS A 109 11.25 -15.61 14.67
N GLN A 110 11.38 -14.45 15.31
CA GLN A 110 12.04 -13.28 14.70
C GLN A 110 13.53 -13.49 14.43
N ASP A 111 14.25 -14.25 15.27
CA ASP A 111 15.69 -14.42 15.14
C ASP A 111 16.10 -15.30 13.95
N ILE A 112 15.30 -16.32 13.63
CA ILE A 112 15.56 -17.21 12.49
C ILE A 112 15.35 -16.47 11.16
N TRP A 113 14.34 -15.60 11.08
CA TRP A 113 14.02 -14.85 9.86
C TRP A 113 14.99 -13.68 9.65
N LYS A 114 15.43 -13.02 10.73
CA LYS A 114 16.54 -12.05 10.67
C LYS A 114 17.83 -12.71 10.18
N TYR A 115 18.20 -13.87 10.74
CA TYR A 115 19.40 -14.58 10.34
C TYR A 115 19.35 -15.03 8.87
N ARG A 116 18.21 -15.53 8.39
CA ARG A 116 18.02 -15.91 6.98
C ARG A 116 18.05 -14.70 6.05
N ALA A 117 17.38 -13.59 6.41
CA ALA A 117 17.37 -12.37 5.60
C ALA A 117 18.76 -11.74 5.47
N LEU A 118 19.55 -11.72 6.56
CA LEU A 118 20.94 -11.24 6.55
C LEU A 118 21.86 -12.14 5.71
N LYS A 119 21.58 -13.45 5.67
CA LYS A 119 22.36 -14.41 4.87
C LYS A 119 21.98 -14.41 3.38
N SER A 120 20.80 -13.89 3.04
CA SER A 120 20.25 -13.86 1.67
C SER A 120 20.20 -12.47 1.06
N ASP A 121 20.86 -11.47 1.67
CA ASP A 121 20.88 -10.07 1.21
C ASP A 121 19.46 -9.53 0.93
N TYR A 122 18.49 -9.81 1.80
CA TYR A 122 17.10 -9.35 1.67
C TYR A 122 16.75 -8.36 2.78
N PHE A 123 16.15 -7.22 2.42
CA PHE A 123 15.68 -6.26 3.42
C PHE A 123 14.32 -6.71 4.00
N LEU A 124 14.30 -7.04 5.29
CA LEU A 124 13.08 -7.40 5.99
C LEU A 124 12.31 -6.14 6.42
N PHE A 125 11.24 -5.80 5.69
CA PHE A 125 10.36 -4.69 6.07
C PHE A 125 9.68 -4.93 7.41
N LYS A 126 9.67 -3.87 8.20
CA LYS A 126 9.14 -3.82 9.56
C LYS A 126 8.12 -2.70 9.74
N HIS A 127 7.77 -2.04 8.66
CA HIS A 127 6.85 -0.93 8.67
C HIS A 127 5.98 -0.92 7.43
N GLU A 128 4.81 -0.32 7.59
CA GLU A 128 3.92 0.07 6.51
C GLU A 128 3.58 1.55 6.69
N TYR A 129 3.38 2.28 5.59
CA TYR A 129 2.93 3.66 5.64
C TYR A 129 1.41 3.71 5.60
N ILE A 130 0.83 4.61 6.38
CA ILE A 130 -0.54 5.06 6.20
C ILE A 130 -0.51 6.52 5.77
N MET A 131 -0.84 6.76 4.52
CA MET A 131 -0.79 8.11 3.94
C MET A 131 -2.20 8.68 3.87
N VAL A 132 -2.42 9.80 4.55
CA VAL A 132 -3.73 10.44 4.68
C VAL A 132 -3.80 11.65 3.76
N PHE A 133 -4.82 11.70 2.92
CA PHE A 133 -5.06 12.77 1.96
C PHE A 133 -6.41 13.44 2.23
N LYS A 134 -6.49 14.75 1.99
CA LYS A 134 -7.73 15.52 1.97
C LYS A 134 -8.08 15.89 0.54
N LYS A 135 -9.30 15.56 0.07
CA LYS A 135 -9.85 16.06 -1.19
C LYS A 135 -10.09 17.56 -1.10
N LEU A 136 -9.63 18.30 -2.09
CA LEU A 136 -9.88 19.73 -2.23
C LEU A 136 -11.08 19.93 -3.16
N LYS A 137 -11.85 21.00 -2.91
CA LYS A 137 -12.73 21.59 -3.94
C LYS A 137 -11.88 21.98 -5.14
#